data_AF-A0A6C0JWG2-F1
#
_entry.id   AF-A0A6C0JWG2-F1
#
_cell.length_a   1.000
_cell.length_b   1.000
_cell.length_c   1.000
_cell.angle_alpha   90.00
_cell.angle_beta   90.00
_cell.angle_gamma   90.00
#
_symmetry.space_group_name_H-M   'P 1'
#
loop_
_entity.id
_entity.type
_entity.pdbx_description
1 polymer ?
#
loop_
_entity_poly.entity_id
_entity_poly.type
_entity_poly.pdbx_seq_one_letter_code
_entity_poly.pdbx_strand_id
1 'polypeptide(L)'
;MNLLVNLFVSLIHFILAYGIFISILISNDFKLLISILVIMLLVKISFSVFGRCILTLYEYNSYFATTSKLLTNTLTHDINDKTGEEILINIGLLIILNKLLFLTFYKYYMYK
;
A
#
# COMPACT_ATOMS: atom_id res chain seq x y z
N MET A 1 -0.42 8.69 24.67
CA MET A 1 -1.41 8.39 23.61
C MET A 1 -2.15 7.12 24.04
N ASN A 2 -3.49 7.12 24.06
CA ASN A 2 -4.27 6.00 24.63
C ASN A 2 -4.07 4.71 23.82
N LEU A 3 -3.79 3.59 24.49
CA LEU A 3 -3.59 2.26 23.87
C LEU A 3 -4.72 1.90 22.89
N LEU A 4 -5.97 2.16 23.28
CA LEU A 4 -7.17 1.95 22.47
C LEU A 4 -7.19 2.78 21.18
N VAL A 5 -6.68 4.02 21.22
CA VAL A 5 -6.63 4.89 20.04
C VAL A 5 -5.60 4.38 19.04
N ASN A 6 -4.43 3.95 19.52
CA ASN A 6 -3.38 3.39 18.65
C ASN A 6 -3.84 2.09 17.97
N LEU A 7 -4.50 1.21 18.71
CA LEU A 7 -5.07 -0.02 18.17
C LEU A 7 -6.13 0.28 17.10
N PHE A 8 -7.03 1.23 17.39
CA PHE A 8 -8.09 1.63 16.46
C PHE A 8 -7.54 2.22 15.16
N VAL A 9 -6.53 3.10 15.25
CA VAL A 9 -5.87 3.69 14.07
C VAL A 9 -5.17 2.62 13.23
N SER A 10 -4.45 1.69 13.86
CA SER A 10 -3.79 0.59 13.15
C SER A 10 -4.79 -0.35 12.47
N LEU A 11 -5.90 -0.69 13.13
CA LEU A 11 -6.96 -1.50 12.53
C LEU A 11 -7.62 -0.81 11.32
N ILE A 12 -7.92 0.48 11.43
CA ILE A 12 -8.48 1.25 10.31
C ILE A 12 -7.51 1.27 9.14
N HIS A 13 -6.22 1.52 9.39
CA HIS A 13 -5.22 1.49 8.33
C HIS A 13 -5.09 0.13 7.66
N PHE A 14 -5.08 -0.94 8.45
CA PHE A 14 -5.03 -2.30 7.92
C PHE A 14 -6.23 -2.57 7.00
N ILE A 15 -7.44 -2.20 7.44
CA ILE A 15 -8.67 -2.33 6.64
C ILE A 15 -8.60 -1.48 5.36
N LEU A 16 -8.13 -0.23 5.45
CA LEU A 16 -7.97 0.65 4.29
C LEU A 16 -6.95 0.13 3.30
N ALA A 17 -5.79 -0.32 3.77
CA ALA A 17 -4.74 -0.89 2.92
C ALA A 17 -5.26 -2.12 2.15
N TYR A 18 -5.97 -3.02 2.85
CA TYR A 18 -6.57 -4.20 2.24
C TYR A 18 -7.72 -3.85 1.27
N GLY A 19 -8.54 -2.85 1.61
CA GLY A 19 -9.62 -2.36 0.75
C GLY A 19 -9.10 -1.75 -0.54
N ILE A 20 -8.02 -0.95 -0.48
CA ILE A 20 -7.34 -0.40 -1.66
C ILE A 20 -6.77 -1.52 -2.52
N PHE A 21 -6.11 -2.50 -1.90
CA PHE A 21 -5.55 -3.65 -2.59
C PHE A 21 -6.61 -4.43 -3.38
N ILE A 22 -7.72 -4.79 -2.75
CA ILE A 22 -8.84 -5.48 -3.41
C ILE A 22 -9.42 -4.61 -4.53
N SER A 23 -9.60 -3.31 -4.30
CA SER A 23 -10.12 -2.38 -5.30
C SER A 23 -9.24 -2.32 -6.55
N ILE A 24 -7.91 -2.35 -6.40
CA ILE A 24 -6.97 -2.41 -7.54
C ILE A 24 -7.14 -3.72 -8.33
N LEU A 25 -7.27 -4.85 -7.64
CA LEU A 25 -7.38 -6.16 -8.29
C LEU A 25 -8.68 -6.30 -9.09
N ILE A 26 -9.81 -5.86 -8.52
CA ILE A 26 -11.14 -6.03 -9.13
C ILE A 26 -11.45 -4.93 -10.15
N SER A 27 -10.95 -3.71 -9.96
CA SER A 27 -11.28 -2.59 -10.83
C SER A 27 -10.80 -2.81 -12.28
N ASN A 28 -11.68 -2.51 -13.23
CA ASN A 28 -11.37 -2.41 -14.66
C ASN A 28 -11.42 -0.95 -15.16
N ASP A 29 -11.74 0.01 -14.28
CA ASP A 29 -11.75 1.43 -14.63
C ASP A 29 -10.32 1.97 -14.67
N PHE A 30 -9.88 2.32 -15.89
CA PHE A 30 -8.55 2.83 -16.15
C PHE A 30 -8.30 4.18 -15.46
N LYS A 31 -9.30 5.06 -15.36
CA LYS A 31 -9.17 6.36 -14.68
C LYS A 31 -8.98 6.17 -13.19
N LEU A 32 -9.73 5.26 -12.58
CA LEU A 32 -9.59 4.92 -11.17
C LEU A 32 -8.18 4.37 -10.87
N LEU A 33 -7.68 3.44 -11.70
CA LEU A 33 -6.33 2.89 -11.55
C LEU A 33 -5.23 3.94 -11.70
N ILE A 34 -5.36 4.88 -12.65
CA ILE A 34 -4.44 6.02 -12.78
C ILE A 34 -4.50 6.91 -11.53
N SER A 35 -5.69 7.22 -11.01
CA SER A 35 -5.83 8.03 -9.80
C SER A 35 -5.14 7.35 -8.61
N ILE A 36 -5.31 6.05 -8.45
CA ILE A 36 -4.64 5.28 -7.39
C ILE A 36 -3.12 5.27 -7.61
N LEU A 37 -2.65 5.14 -8.85
CA LEU A 37 -1.22 5.22 -9.17
C LEU A 37 -0.62 6.56 -8.74
N VAL A 38 -1.29 7.68 -9.03
CA VAL A 38 -0.85 9.01 -8.62
C VAL A 38 -0.76 9.12 -7.10
N ILE A 39 -1.78 8.64 -6.37
CA ILE A 39 -1.76 8.62 -4.90
C ILE A 39 -0.58 7.79 -4.38
N MET A 40 -0.36 6.60 -4.93
CA MET A 40 0.76 5.73 -4.52
C MET A 40 2.14 6.34 -4.83
N LEU A 41 2.27 7.09 -5.93
CA LEU A 41 3.49 7.85 -6.23
C LEU A 41 3.73 8.97 -5.21
N LEU A 42 2.68 9.70 -4.81
CA LEU A 42 2.78 10.70 -3.74
C LEU A 42 3.21 10.06 -2.41
N VAL A 43 2.70 8.87 -2.10
CA VAL A 43 3.14 8.09 -0.93
C VAL A 43 4.62 7.70 -1.04
N LYS A 44 5.10 7.25 -2.21
CA LYS A 44 6.53 6.93 -2.43
C LYS A 44 7.42 8.16 -2.30
N ILE A 45 7.01 9.31 -2.86
CA ILE A 45 7.75 10.57 -2.74
C ILE A 45 7.80 11.00 -1.27
N SER A 46 6.67 10.95 -0.57
CA SER A 46 6.61 11.26 0.87
C SER A 46 7.53 10.34 1.68
N PHE A 47 7.53 9.04 1.39
CA PHE A 47 8.45 8.09 2.02
C PHE A 47 9.92 8.45 1.77
N SER A 48 10.27 8.90 0.56
CA SER A 48 11.63 9.31 0.23
C SER A 48 12.07 10.58 0.98
N VAL A 49 11.15 11.52 1.23
CA VAL A 49 11.46 12.79 1.92
C VAL A 49 11.49 12.60 3.44
N PHE A 50 10.50 11.92 4.01
CA PHE A 50 10.35 11.76 5.46
C PHE A 50 11.02 10.50 6.02
N GLY A 51 11.46 9.58 5.15
CA GLY A 51 12.10 8.31 5.53
C GLY A 51 11.17 7.29 6.18
N ARG A 52 9.86 7.58 6.26
CA ARG A 52 8.78 6.75 6.81
C ARG A 52 7.49 7.03 6.04
N CYS A 53 6.58 6.07 5.98
CA CYS A 53 5.25 6.32 5.45
C CYS A 53 4.45 7.19 6.44
N ILE A 54 3.78 8.24 5.96
CA ILE A 54 2.97 9.14 6.79
C ILE A 54 1.92 8.35 7.59
N LEU A 55 1.37 7.30 6.98
CA LEU A 55 0.34 6.47 7.57
C LEU A 55 0.88 5.58 8.70
N THR A 56 2.08 5.01 8.55
CA THR A 56 2.71 4.18 9.58
C THR A 56 3.35 4.99 10.71
N LEU A 57 3.68 6.26 10.48
CA LEU A 57 4.08 7.20 11.53
C LEU A 57 3.02 7.35 12.63
N TYR A 58 1.73 7.34 12.27
CA TYR A 58 0.63 7.40 13.24
C TYR A 58 0.35 6.06 13.94
N GLU A 59 0.87 4.95 13.42
CA GLU A 59 0.75 3.63 14.03
C GLU A 59 1.90 3.31 14.99
N TYR A 60 3.02 4.03 14.88
CA TYR A 60 4.25 3.71 15.59
C TYR A 60 4.03 3.77 17.09
N ASN A 61 4.02 2.60 17.74
CA ASN A 61 3.89 2.46 19.18
C ASN A 61 4.71 1.27 19.67
N SER A 62 5.03 1.25 20.96
CA SER A 62 5.87 0.23 21.58
C SER A 62 5.15 -1.10 21.88
N TYR A 63 3.84 -1.19 21.63
CA TYR A 63 2.98 -2.28 22.12
C TYR A 63 2.39 -3.14 21.00
N PHE A 64 2.19 -2.60 19.80
CA PHE A 64 1.57 -3.27 18.66
C PHE A 64 2.44 -3.15 17.42
N ALA A 65 2.48 -4.22 16.62
CA ALA A 65 3.13 -4.20 15.32
C ALA A 65 2.36 -3.26 14.38
N THR A 66 3.09 -2.44 13.62
CA THR A 66 2.51 -1.60 12.57
C THR A 66 1.93 -2.46 11.45
N THR A 67 1.02 -1.89 10.65
CA THR A 67 0.44 -2.55 9.48
C THR A 67 1.54 -3.03 8.53
N SER A 68 2.59 -2.22 8.37
CA SER A 68 3.78 -2.59 7.58
C SER A 68 4.49 -3.82 8.14
N LYS A 69 4.72 -3.86 9.46
CA LYS A 69 5.41 -4.97 10.13
C LYS A 69 4.60 -6.27 10.09
N LEU A 70 3.28 -6.18 10.25
CA LEU A 70 2.38 -7.33 10.13
C LEU A 70 2.43 -7.92 8.71
N LEU A 71 2.35 -7.07 7.69
CA LEU A 71 2.39 -7.49 6.28
C LEU A 71 3.78 -7.94 5.83
N THR A 72 4.87 -7.44 6.43
CA THR A 72 6.21 -7.91 6.08
C THR A 72 6.56 -9.19 6.80
N ASN A 73 6.12 -9.38 8.05
CA ASN A 73 6.31 -10.62 8.79
C ASN A 73 5.63 -11.83 8.13
N THR A 74 4.55 -11.62 7.36
CA THR A 74 3.95 -12.70 6.56
C THR A 74 4.78 -13.08 5.34
N LEU A 75 5.63 -12.16 4.86
CA LEU A 75 6.51 -12.38 3.70
C LEU A 75 7.90 -12.88 4.13
N THR A 76 8.45 -12.37 5.24
CA THR A 76 9.72 -12.80 5.81
C THR A 76 9.90 -12.31 7.25
N HIS A 77 10.61 -13.07 8.07
CA HIS A 77 10.65 -12.86 9.52
C HIS A 77 11.66 -11.81 10.01
N ASP A 78 12.54 -11.28 9.15
CA ASP A 78 13.73 -10.53 9.60
C ASP A 78 13.99 -9.23 8.82
N ILE A 79 12.92 -8.49 8.49
CA ILE A 79 13.03 -7.20 7.82
C ILE A 79 12.80 -6.05 8.80
N ASN A 80 13.71 -5.07 8.76
CA ASN A 80 13.55 -3.79 9.46
C ASN A 80 12.29 -3.06 8.97
N ASP A 81 11.49 -2.51 9.89
CA ASP A 81 10.20 -1.85 9.62
C ASP A 81 10.27 -0.85 8.45
N LYS A 82 11.34 -0.04 8.36
CA LYS A 82 11.51 0.94 7.27
C LYS A 82 11.67 0.26 5.90
N THR A 83 12.50 -0.78 5.84
CA THR A 83 12.69 -1.59 4.63
C THR A 83 11.40 -2.31 4.27
N GLY A 84 10.66 -2.77 5.28
CA GLY A 84 9.36 -3.40 5.10
C GLY A 84 8.32 -2.47 4.48
N GLU A 85 8.22 -1.23 4.98
CA GLU A 85 7.38 -0.18 4.39
C GLU A 85 7.75 0.08 2.92
N GLU A 86 9.04 0.19 2.61
CA GLU A 86 9.49 0.42 1.25
C GLU A 86 9.10 -0.73 0.30
N ILE A 87 9.29 -1.98 0.75
CA ILE A 87 8.90 -3.17 -0.01
C ILE A 87 7.41 -3.15 -0.30
N LEU A 88 6.57 -2.84 0.69
CA LEU A 88 5.12 -2.79 0.52
C LEU A 88 4.68 -1.70 -0.47
N ILE A 89 5.27 -0.51 -0.39
CA ILE A 89 5.00 0.57 -1.35
C ILE A 89 5.37 0.13 -2.77
N ASN A 90 6.55 -0.50 -2.93
CA ASN A 90 7.03 -0.98 -4.23
C ASN A 90 6.15 -2.10 -4.79
N ILE A 91 5.71 -3.05 -3.95
CA ILE A 91 4.77 -4.12 -4.34
C ILE A 91 3.44 -3.50 -4.80
N GLY A 92 2.89 -2.54 -4.06
CA GLY A 92 1.65 -1.86 -4.42
C GLY A 92 1.74 -1.16 -5.79
N LEU A 93 2.83 -0.43 -6.04
CA LEU A 93 3.09 0.19 -7.34
C LEU A 93 3.19 -0.84 -8.46
N LEU A 94 3.93 -1.94 -8.23
CA LEU A 94 4.13 -3.00 -9.20
C LEU A 94 2.82 -3.69 -9.58
N ILE A 95 1.91 -3.91 -8.63
CA ILE A 95 0.59 -4.50 -8.89
C ILE A 95 -0.26 -3.56 -9.76
N ILE A 96 -0.29 -2.26 -9.44
CA ILE A 96 -1.05 -1.27 -10.22
C ILE A 96 -0.52 -1.19 -11.66
N LEU A 97 0.80 -1.13 -11.84
CA LEU A 97 1.43 -1.08 -13.16
C LEU A 97 1.13 -2.34 -13.97
N ASN A 98 1.23 -3.53 -13.38
CA ASN A 98 0.87 -4.78 -14.05
C ASN A 98 -0.60 -4.81 -14.47
N LYS A 99 -1.51 -4.35 -13.61
CA LYS A 99 -2.94 -4.26 -13.93
C LYS A 99 -3.21 -3.30 -15.09
N LEU A 100 -2.57 -2.13 -15.09
CA LEU A 100 -2.70 -1.15 -16.18
C LEU A 100 -2.15 -1.71 -17.51
N LEU A 101 -0.99 -2.38 -17.48
CA LEU A 101 -0.44 -3.06 -18.66
C LEU A 101 -1.40 -4.13 -19.18
N PHE A 102 -1.90 -5.00 -18.30
CA PHE A 102 -2.86 -6.04 -18.66
C PHE A 102 -4.11 -5.45 -19.32
N LEU A 103 -4.72 -4.41 -18.73
CA LEU A 103 -5.90 -3.76 -19.29
C LEU A 103 -5.61 -3.07 -20.63
N THR A 104 -4.41 -2.51 -20.81
CA THR A 104 -3.99 -1.88 -22.06
C THR A 104 -3.87 -2.92 -23.18
N PHE A 105 -3.18 -4.03 -22.90
CA PHE A 105 -3.07 -5.15 -23.85
C PHE A 105 -4.45 -5.72 -24.16
N TYR A 106 -5.26 -6.00 -23.13
CA TYR A 106 -6.60 -6.56 -23.32
C TYR A 106 -7.46 -5.67 -24.22
N LYS A 107 -7.47 -4.34 -23.98
CA LYS A 107 -8.18 -3.39 -24.85
C LYS A 107 -7.61 -3.37 -26.28
N TYR A 108 -6.30 -3.37 -26.44
CA TYR A 108 -5.68 -3.34 -27.76
C TYR A 108 -6.00 -4.60 -28.59
N TYR A 109 -6.00 -5.79 -27.97
CA TYR A 109 -6.29 -7.05 -28.66
C TYR A 109 -7.78 -7.31 -28.89
N MET A 110 -8.69 -6.77 -28.07
CA MET A 110 -10.14 -6.98 -28.23
C MET A 110 -10.82 -5.94 -29.13
N TYR A 111 -10.24 -4.74 -29.28
CA TYR A 111 -10.79 -3.67 -30.14
C TYR A 111 -10.15 -3.62 -31.54
N LYS A 112 -9.35 -4.62 -31.88
CA LYS A 112 -8.73 -4.80 -33.19
C LYS A 112 -9.20 -6.11 -33.78
#